data_AF-X1PM75-F1
#
_entry.id   AF-X1PM75-F1
#
_cell.length_a   1.000
_cell.length_b   1.000
_cell.length_c   1.000
_cell.angle_alpha   90.00
_cell.angle_beta   90.00
_cell.angle_gamma   90.00
#
_symmetry.space_group_name_H-M   'P 1'
#
loop_
_entity.id
_entity.type
_entity.pdbx_description
1 polymer ?
#
loop_
_entity_poly.entity_id
_entity_poly.type
_entity_poly.pdbx_seq_one_letter_code
_entity_poly.pdbx_strand_id
1 'polypeptide(L)'
;IFNMGIVASFIGYYVHRGGASLFGGHRKRILGSGGVAAWLSVVIASIACAFELAISGIVPLGVALPAMAGVHALIGIGEGVITAAVLSFIMATRADLLEIQKA
;
A
#
# COMPACT_ATOMS: atom_id res chain seq x y z
N ILE A 1 -4.60 13.94 -6.11
CA ILE A 1 -3.54 13.46 -7.05
C ILE A 1 -2.22 13.23 -6.32
N PHE A 2 -1.70 14.20 -5.56
CA PHE A 2 -0.44 14.03 -4.81
C PHE A 2 -0.42 12.80 -3.89
N ASN A 3 -1.38 12.68 -2.96
CA ASN A 3 -1.43 11.53 -2.03
C ASN A 3 -1.59 10.18 -2.74
N MET A 4 -2.55 10.07 -3.66
CA MET A 4 -2.86 8.79 -4.32
C MET A 4 -1.92 8.42 -5.48
N GLY A 5 -1.36 9.40 -6.18
CA GLY A 5 -0.51 9.18 -7.35
C GLY A 5 0.97 9.12 -7.00
N ILE A 6 1.42 9.91 -6.02
CA ILE A 6 2.83 10.01 -5.66
C ILE A 6 3.08 9.28 -4.34
N VAL A 7 2.47 9.74 -3.24
CA VAL A 7 2.76 9.19 -1.90
C VAL A 7 2.44 7.70 -1.84
N ALA A 8 1.22 7.30 -2.19
CA ALA A 8 0.78 5.92 -2.20
C ALA A 8 1.67 5.03 -3.11
N SER A 9 1.95 5.47 -4.34
CA SER A 9 2.79 4.71 -5.29
C SER A 9 4.21 4.48 -4.77
N PHE A 10 4.85 5.53 -4.22
CA PHE A 10 6.21 5.43 -3.68
C PHE A 10 6.25 4.51 -2.47
N ILE A 11 5.35 4.72 -1.50
CA ILE A 11 5.27 3.89 -0.29
C ILE A 11 5.02 2.43 -0.68
N GLY A 12 4.03 2.17 -1.54
CA GLY A 12 3.74 0.81 -2.02
C GLY A 12 4.96 0.15 -2.65
N TYR A 13 5.66 0.86 -3.55
CA TYR A 13 6.84 0.32 -4.22
C TYR A 13 7.98 0.00 -3.25
N TYR A 14 8.35 0.95 -2.38
CA TYR A 14 9.48 0.76 -1.46
C TYR A 14 9.18 -0.27 -0.36
N VAL A 15 7.94 -0.32 0.13
CA VAL A 15 7.52 -1.36 1.08
C VAL A 15 7.51 -2.73 0.40
N HIS A 16 7.00 -2.86 -0.83
CA HIS A 16 7.02 -4.14 -1.54
C HIS A 16 8.44 -4.61 -1.82
N ARG A 17 9.31 -3.71 -2.27
CA ARG A 17 10.72 -3.97 -2.59
C ARG A 17 11.54 -4.31 -1.35
N GLY A 18 11.36 -3.57 -0.25
CA GLY A 18 12.08 -3.77 1.01
C GLY A 18 11.55 -4.94 1.83
N GLY A 19 10.23 -5.13 1.87
CA GLY A 19 9.54 -6.20 2.61
C GLY A 19 9.71 -7.59 2.01
N ALA A 20 10.28 -7.70 0.81
CA ALA A 20 10.61 -8.97 0.19
C ALA A 20 11.57 -9.82 1.06
N SER A 21 12.44 -9.23 1.89
CA SER A 21 13.38 -10.02 2.69
C SER A 21 12.77 -10.72 3.92
N LEU A 22 11.58 -10.31 4.37
CA LEU A 22 11.00 -10.74 5.65
C LEU A 22 10.18 -12.04 5.55
N PHE A 23 9.82 -12.48 4.35
CA PHE A 23 8.94 -13.63 4.13
C PHE A 23 9.70 -14.79 3.47
N GLY A 24 9.62 -15.98 4.07
CA GLY A 24 10.25 -17.18 3.56
C GLY A 24 9.54 -17.76 2.32
N GLY A 25 10.30 -18.06 1.27
CA GLY A 25 9.81 -18.66 0.02
C GLY A 25 9.25 -17.64 -0.98
N HIS A 26 9.50 -17.88 -2.28
CA HIS A 26 9.22 -16.92 -3.35
C HIS A 26 7.74 -16.46 -3.41
N ARG A 27 6.79 -17.40 -3.29
CA ARG A 27 5.36 -17.11 -3.31
C ARG A 27 4.89 -16.28 -2.12
N LYS A 28 5.21 -16.74 -0.90
CA LYS A 28 4.80 -16.02 0.33
C LYS A 28 5.40 -14.63 0.38
N ARG A 29 6.61 -14.47 -0.16
CA ARG A 29 7.27 -13.18 -0.32
C ARG A 29 6.48 -12.21 -1.17
N ILE A 30 6.12 -12.60 -2.40
CA ILE A 30 5.38 -11.71 -3.31
C ILE A 30 4.01 -11.33 -2.74
N LEU A 31 3.26 -12.33 -2.25
CA LEU A 31 1.91 -12.11 -1.72
C LEU A 31 1.93 -11.30 -0.42
N GLY A 32 2.81 -11.67 0.51
CA GLY A 32 2.94 -11.01 1.81
C GLY A 32 3.43 -9.58 1.68
N SER A 33 4.53 -9.35 0.95
CA SER A 33 5.05 -7.99 0.77
C SER A 33 4.11 -7.13 -0.07
N GLY A 34 3.39 -7.70 -1.05
CA GLY A 34 2.38 -7.00 -1.84
C GLY A 34 1.17 -6.54 -1.02
N GLY A 35 0.61 -7.44 -0.21
CA GLY A 35 -0.53 -7.10 0.67
C GLY A 35 -0.16 -6.05 1.72
N VAL A 36 1.01 -6.20 2.37
CA VAL A 36 1.51 -5.21 3.34
C VAL A 36 1.80 -3.86 2.67
N ALA A 37 2.37 -3.87 1.47
CA ALA A 37 2.61 -2.66 0.69
C ALA A 37 1.33 -1.91 0.34
N ALA A 38 0.29 -2.61 -0.10
CA ALA A 38 -1.00 -2.01 -0.40
C ALA A 38 -1.65 -1.40 0.86
N TRP A 39 -1.63 -2.12 1.99
CA TRP A 39 -2.16 -1.61 3.26
C TRP A 39 -1.42 -0.34 3.71
N LEU A 40 -0.08 -0.39 3.78
CA LEU A 40 0.74 0.75 4.21
C LEU A 40 0.63 1.94 3.24
N SER A 41 0.53 1.68 1.94
CA SER A 41 0.34 2.70 0.92
C SER A 41 -0.90 3.56 1.20
N VAL A 42 -2.05 2.92 1.43
CA VAL A 42 -3.32 3.61 1.68
C VAL A 42 -3.29 4.35 3.01
N VAL A 43 -2.78 3.72 4.08
CA VAL A 43 -2.73 4.33 5.41
C VAL A 43 -1.82 5.55 5.41
N ILE A 44 -0.61 5.46 4.86
CA ILE A 44 0.34 6.59 4.84
C ILE A 44 -0.18 7.72 3.95
N ALA A 45 -0.78 7.42 2.80
CA ALA A 45 -1.41 8.44 1.95
C ALA A 45 -2.57 9.16 2.65
N SER A 46 -3.37 8.43 3.45
CA SER A 46 -4.45 9.02 4.24
C SER A 46 -3.95 9.93 5.36
N ILE A 47 -2.84 9.56 6.00
CA ILE A 47 -2.18 10.37 7.03
C ILE A 47 -1.64 11.66 6.42
N ALA A 48 -0.96 11.57 5.26
CA ALA A 48 -0.50 12.76 4.53
C ALA A 48 -1.65 13.70 4.21
N CYS A 49 -2.78 13.17 3.72
CA CYS A 49 -3.99 13.96 3.47
C CYS A 49 -4.55 14.61 4.76
N ALA A 50 -4.52 13.93 5.90
CA ALA A 50 -4.94 14.51 7.17
C ALA A 50 -4.07 15.71 7.60
N PHE A 51 -2.75 15.64 7.36
CA PHE A 51 -1.85 16.77 7.59
C PHE A 51 -2.13 17.94 6.64
N GLU A 52 -2.38 17.67 5.36
CA GLU A 52 -2.77 18.71 4.39
C GLU A 52 -4.06 19.42 4.81
N LEU A 53 -5.08 18.68 5.27
CA LEU A 53 -6.32 19.25 5.80
C LEU A 53 -6.08 20.12 7.03
N ALA A 54 -5.21 19.69 7.94
CA ALA A 54 -4.86 20.49 9.12
C ALA A 54 -4.10 21.77 8.75
N ILE A 55 -3.13 21.67 7.85
CA ILE A 55 -2.34 22.82 7.37
C ILE A 55 -3.21 23.83 6.62
N SER A 56 -4.25 23.35 5.91
CA SER A 56 -5.20 24.23 5.22
C SER A 56 -6.08 25.06 6.16
N GLY A 57 -6.11 24.74 7.46
CA GLY A 57 -6.96 25.41 8.45
C GLY A 57 -8.43 25.00 8.43
N ILE A 58 -8.82 24.02 7.60
CA ILE A 58 -10.22 23.58 7.44
C ILE A 58 -10.65 22.64 8.57
N VAL A 59 -9.81 21.65 8.92
CA VAL A 59 -10.14 20.64 9.94
C VAL A 59 -8.97 20.51 10.92
N PRO A 60 -9.19 20.62 12.24
CA PRO A 60 -8.12 20.42 13.23
C PRO A 60 -7.49 19.02 13.11
N LEU A 61 -6.17 18.93 13.27
CA LEU A 61 -5.44 17.66 13.16
C LEU A 61 -5.96 16.58 14.12
N GLY A 62 -6.34 16.97 15.34
CA GLY A 62 -6.90 16.06 16.35
C GLY A 62 -8.22 15.39 15.93
N VAL A 63 -8.91 15.93 14.93
CA VAL A 63 -10.12 15.33 14.33
C VAL A 63 -9.76 14.64 13.01
N ALA A 64 -9.02 15.31 12.13
CA ALA A 64 -8.68 14.80 10.81
C ALA A 64 -7.85 13.50 10.86
N LEU A 65 -6.83 13.45 11.72
CA LEU A 65 -5.91 12.32 11.80
C LEU A 65 -6.62 11.01 12.21
N PRO A 66 -7.33 10.91 13.35
CA PRO A 66 -7.99 9.66 13.73
C PRO A 66 -9.11 9.27 12.76
N ALA A 67 -9.84 10.24 12.20
CA ALA A 67 -10.90 9.95 11.23
C ALA A 67 -10.33 9.40 9.92
N MET A 68 -9.34 10.08 9.32
CA MET A 68 -8.73 9.67 8.06
C MET A 68 -7.94 8.38 8.22
N ALA A 69 -7.01 8.30 9.17
CA ALA A 69 -6.18 7.12 9.35
C ALA A 69 -7.00 5.90 9.82
N GLY A 70 -7.99 6.10 10.69
CA GLY A 70 -8.82 5.01 11.23
C GLY A 70 -9.66 4.32 10.15
N VAL A 71 -10.41 5.10 9.37
CA VAL A 71 -11.23 4.55 8.27
C VAL A 71 -10.32 3.92 7.20
N HIS A 72 -9.22 4.58 6.85
CA HIS A 72 -8.31 4.06 5.82
C HIS A 72 -7.48 2.86 6.29
N ALA A 73 -7.28 2.66 7.60
CA ALA A 73 -6.70 1.43 8.11
C ALA A 73 -7.60 0.21 7.85
N LEU A 74 -8.93 0.39 7.94
CA LEU A 74 -9.89 -0.66 7.59
C LEU A 74 -9.98 -0.87 6.07
N ILE A 75 -10.08 0.21 5.30
CA ILE A 75 -10.07 0.15 3.82
C ILE A 75 -8.78 -0.51 3.33
N GLY A 76 -7.64 -0.14 3.89
CA GLY A 76 -6.35 -0.70 3.56
C GLY A 76 -6.28 -2.21 3.73
N ILE A 77 -7.06 -2.80 4.65
CA ILE A 77 -7.11 -4.27 4.80
C ILE A 77 -7.76 -4.88 3.55
N GLY A 78 -8.85 -4.29 3.07
CA GLY A 78 -9.50 -4.67 1.82
C GLY A 78 -8.53 -4.57 0.64
N GLU A 79 -7.83 -3.45 0.50
CA GLU A 79 -6.83 -3.23 -0.55
C GLU A 79 -5.66 -4.22 -0.47
N GLY A 80 -5.21 -4.56 0.73
CA GLY A 80 -4.21 -5.59 0.97
C GLY A 80 -4.65 -6.98 0.49
N VAL A 81 -5.89 -7.36 0.80
CA VAL A 81 -6.49 -8.63 0.36
C VAL A 81 -6.66 -8.65 -1.16
N ILE A 82 -7.20 -7.58 -1.74
CA ILE A 82 -7.38 -7.45 -3.20
C ILE A 82 -6.03 -7.57 -3.90
N THR A 83 -5.01 -6.84 -3.43
CA THR A 83 -3.66 -6.88 -4.01
C THR A 83 -3.06 -8.29 -3.92
N ALA A 84 -3.15 -8.95 -2.77
CA ALA A 84 -2.68 -10.32 -2.61
C ALA A 84 -3.43 -11.30 -3.53
N ALA A 85 -4.75 -11.14 -3.68
CA ALA A 85 -5.55 -11.97 -4.58
C ALA A 85 -5.14 -11.77 -6.05
N VAL A 86 -4.97 -10.52 -6.50
CA VAL A 86 -4.50 -10.18 -7.85
C VAL A 86 -3.11 -10.76 -8.09
N LEU A 87 -2.17 -10.58 -7.16
CA LEU A 87 -0.83 -11.17 -7.28
C LEU A 87 -0.88 -12.70 -7.34
N SER A 88 -1.73 -13.34 -6.54
CA SER A 88 -1.87 -14.80 -6.59
C SER A 88 -2.50 -15.27 -7.91
N PHE A 89 -3.41 -14.49 -8.49
CA PHE A 89 -3.98 -14.78 -9.79
C PHE A 89 -2.92 -14.65 -10.90
N ILE A 90 -2.16 -13.55 -10.92
CA ILE A 90 -1.05 -13.35 -11.86
C ILE A 90 -0.04 -14.49 -11.75
N MET A 91 0.33 -14.91 -10.54
CA MET A 91 1.22 -16.06 -10.33
C MET A 91 0.68 -17.36 -10.93
N ALA A 92 -0.64 -17.55 -10.97
CA ALA A 92 -1.26 -18.77 -11.51
C ALA A 92 -1.41 -18.73 -13.02
N THR A 93 -1.63 -17.54 -13.62
CA THR A 93 -1.94 -17.41 -15.05
C THR A 93 -0.78 -16.90 -15.90
N ARG A 94 0.08 -16.04 -15.33
CA ARG A 94 1.16 -15.30 -16.00
C ARG A 94 2.33 -15.02 -15.04
N ALA A 95 2.90 -16.08 -14.47
CA ALA A 95 4.03 -15.98 -13.54
C ALA A 95 5.25 -15.25 -14.15
N ASP A 96 5.39 -15.29 -15.47
CA ASP A 96 6.40 -14.59 -16.25
C ASP A 96 6.42 -13.08 -16.00
N LEU A 97 5.28 -12.45 -15.68
CA LEU A 97 5.19 -11.02 -15.42
C LEU A 97 5.82 -10.59 -14.08
N LEU A 98 6.06 -11.53 -13.18
CA LEU A 98 6.66 -11.27 -11.86
C LEU A 98 8.18 -11.35 -11.88
N GLU A 99 8.73 -11.94 -12.93
CA GLU A 99 10.15 -11.90 -13.20
C GLU A 99 10.43 -10.66 -14.04
N ILE A 100 11.09 -9.66 -13.44
CA ILE A 100 11.61 -8.53 -14.21
C ILE A 100 12.62 -9.13 -15.21
N GLN A 101 12.29 -9.05 -16.50
CA GLN A 101 13.18 -9.45 -17.58
C GLN A 101 14.51 -8.71 -17.39
N LYS A 102 15.54 -9.45 -16.99
CA LYS A 102 16.91 -8.93 -16.98
C LYS A 102 17.26 -8.68 -18.45
N ALA A 103 17.29 -7.41 -18.83
CA ALA A 103 17.87 -6.97 -20.09
C ALA A 103 19.36 -7.34 -20.14
#